data_AF-A0A6V7WHK5-F1
#
_entry.id   AF-A0A6V7WHK5-F1
#
_cell.length_a   1.000
_cell.length_b   1.000
_cell.length_c   1.000
_cell.angle_alpha   90.00
_cell.angle_beta   90.00
_cell.angle_gamma   90.00
#
_symmetry.space_group_name_H-M   'P 1'
#
loop_
_entity.id
_entity.type
_entity.pdbx_description
1 polymer ?
#
loop_
_entity_poly.entity_id
_entity_poly.type
_entity_poly.pdbx_seq_one_letter_code
_entity_poly.pdbx_strand_id
1 'polypeptide(L)'
;MNFVSKIFLILLLVIVKKNEANEFKTPLNNKISHPDSFNNANKKDEPAISIGPCVNNLCPKGFECIENTCFKSLEIPKPDHTLSIGPCVNAKCPEGFSCYENDRQCYAN
;
A
#
# COMPACT_ATOMS: atom_id res chain seq x y z
N MET A 1 -7.37 39.53 38.06
CA MET A 1 -8.17 38.43 37.46
C MET A 1 -7.30 37.77 36.40
N ASN A 2 -6.67 36.67 36.80
CA ASN A 2 -5.29 36.35 36.41
C ASN A 2 -5.22 35.43 35.19
N PHE A 3 -4.39 35.80 34.21
CA PHE A 3 -4.11 35.08 32.96
C PHE A 3 -3.85 33.57 33.15
N VAL A 4 -3.27 33.19 34.28
CA VAL A 4 -2.98 31.80 34.68
C VAL A 4 -4.24 30.93 34.69
N SER A 5 -5.39 31.49 35.08
CA SER A 5 -6.67 30.75 35.13
C SER A 5 -7.23 30.42 33.75
N LYS A 6 -6.97 31.25 32.74
CA LYS A 6 -7.41 31.00 31.35
C LYS A 6 -6.54 29.93 30.68
N ILE A 7 -5.24 29.94 30.95
CA ILE A 7 -4.30 28.91 30.45
C ILE A 7 -4.66 27.53 30.99
N PHE A 8 -5.03 27.43 32.27
CA PHE A 8 -5.47 26.16 32.87
C PHE A 8 -6.76 25.62 32.22
N LEU A 9 -7.71 26.51 31.90
CA LEU A 9 -8.95 26.15 31.23
C LEU A 9 -8.72 25.67 29.78
N ILE A 10 -7.80 26.30 29.06
CA ILE A 10 -7.41 25.90 27.70
C ILE A 10 -6.69 24.54 27.73
N LEU A 11 -5.82 24.31 28.72
CA LEU A 11 -5.09 23.04 28.86
C LEU A 11 -6.05 21.87 29.14
N LEU A 12 -7.07 22.08 29.97
CA LEU A 12 -8.11 21.08 30.23
C LEU A 12 -8.89 20.69 28.98
N LEU A 13 -9.18 21.64 28.08
CA LEU A 13 -9.90 21.36 26.83
C LEU A 13 -9.09 20.53 25.83
N VAL A 14 -7.75 20.67 25.80
CA VAL A 14 -6.89 19.89 24.88
C VAL A 14 -6.82 18.41 25.27
N ILE A 15 -6.87 18.10 26.57
CA ILE A 15 -6.75 16.72 27.08
C ILE A 15 -7.97 15.87 26.66
N VAL A 16 -9.16 16.46 26.55
CA VAL A 16 -10.41 15.72 26.28
C VAL A 16 -10.51 15.16 24.85
N LYS A 17 -9.74 15.66 23.89
CA LYS A 17 -9.92 15.32 22.46
C LYS A 17 -9.18 14.08 21.94
N LYS A 18 -8.44 13.33 22.77
CA LYS A 18 -7.62 12.21 22.27
C LYS A 18 -8.13 10.84 22.74
N ASN A 19 -9.32 10.46 22.27
CA ASN A 19 -9.89 9.12 22.40
C ASN A 19 -10.55 8.71 21.08
N GLU A 20 -9.79 8.11 20.16
CA GLU A 20 -10.37 7.27 19.11
C GLU A 20 -9.60 5.95 19.03
N ALA A 21 -10.38 4.88 18.94
CA ALA A 21 -10.04 3.50 19.22
C ALA A 21 -9.15 2.87 18.14
N ASN A 22 -8.18 2.06 18.57
CA ASN A 22 -7.63 1.00 17.76
C ASN A 22 -7.60 -0.29 18.58
N GLU A 23 -8.56 -1.16 18.28
CA GLU A 23 -8.69 -2.52 18.75
C GLU A 23 -7.51 -3.33 18.19
N PHE A 24 -6.52 -3.59 19.05
CA PHE A 24 -5.41 -4.49 18.76
C PHE A 24 -5.94 -5.93 18.81
N LYS A 25 -6.39 -6.45 17.67
CA LYS A 25 -6.62 -7.89 17.52
C LYS A 25 -5.28 -8.60 17.47
N THR A 26 -5.00 -9.32 18.56
CA THR A 26 -3.96 -10.35 18.70
C THR A 26 -3.94 -11.32 17.51
N PRO A 27 -2.78 -11.62 16.92
CA PRO A 27 -2.61 -12.83 16.14
C PRO A 27 -2.29 -14.00 17.09
N LEU A 28 -3.26 -14.90 17.26
CA LEU A 28 -3.00 -16.25 17.76
C LEU A 28 -3.67 -17.27 16.83
N ASN A 29 -2.90 -17.86 15.94
CA ASN A 29 -2.87 -19.31 15.76
C ASN A 29 -1.79 -19.75 14.77
N ASN A 30 -0.78 -20.36 15.37
CA ASN A 30 0.01 -21.43 14.81
C ASN A 30 -0.86 -22.44 14.02
N LYS A 31 -0.58 -22.62 12.72
CA LYS A 31 -0.37 -23.97 12.18
C LYS A 31 0.47 -23.92 10.91
N ILE A 32 1.65 -24.52 11.04
CA ILE A 32 2.57 -24.90 9.99
C ILE A 32 1.91 -25.90 9.03
N SER A 33 2.05 -25.65 7.73
CA SER A 33 2.20 -26.68 6.71
C SER A 33 3.08 -26.14 5.59
N HIS A 34 4.32 -26.63 5.55
CA HIS A 34 5.29 -26.59 4.45
C HIS A 34 4.73 -27.33 3.20
N PRO A 35 5.38 -27.31 2.01
CA PRO A 35 6.53 -26.52 1.53
C PRO A 35 6.31 -25.97 0.11
N ASP A 36 6.37 -24.66 -0.13
CA ASP A 36 6.53 -24.17 -1.50
C ASP A 36 7.82 -23.38 -1.63
N SER A 37 8.87 -24.17 -1.91
CA SER A 37 9.97 -23.88 -2.83
C SER A 37 10.30 -22.41 -3.05
N PHE A 38 11.30 -21.93 -2.30
CA PHE A 38 12.02 -20.70 -2.62
C PHE A 38 12.80 -20.94 -3.91
N ASN A 39 12.27 -20.52 -5.07
CA ASN A 39 13.04 -20.45 -6.30
C ASN A 39 13.10 -19.01 -6.80
N ASN A 40 14.25 -18.42 -6.51
CA ASN A 40 14.82 -17.27 -7.18
C ASN A 40 14.97 -17.55 -8.68
N ALA A 41 14.37 -16.71 -9.54
CA ALA A 41 15.03 -16.05 -10.68
C ALA A 41 14.02 -15.55 -11.74
N ASN A 42 14.37 -14.42 -12.36
CA ASN A 42 13.90 -13.93 -13.66
C ASN A 42 12.49 -13.32 -13.76
N LYS A 43 12.47 -12.00 -13.53
CA LYS A 43 11.61 -11.03 -14.21
C LYS A 43 11.74 -11.20 -15.74
N LYS A 44 10.74 -11.81 -16.37
CA LYS A 44 10.14 -11.51 -17.70
C LYS A 44 9.08 -12.60 -17.93
N ASP A 45 7.85 -12.17 -18.27
CA ASP A 45 6.65 -13.00 -18.40
C ASP A 45 6.13 -13.57 -17.06
N GLU A 46 5.50 -12.74 -16.23
CA GLU A 46 4.82 -13.23 -15.02
C GLU A 46 3.57 -14.02 -15.45
N PRO A 47 3.51 -15.35 -15.24
CA PRO A 47 2.29 -16.09 -15.46
C PRO A 47 1.26 -15.58 -14.45
N ALA A 48 0.05 -15.25 -14.91
CA ALA A 48 -1.03 -14.87 -14.02
C ALA A 48 -1.17 -15.92 -12.90
N ILE A 49 -0.84 -15.54 -11.67
CA ILE A 49 -0.85 -16.46 -10.53
C ILE A 49 -2.31 -16.81 -10.25
N SER A 50 -2.69 -18.06 -10.55
CA SER A 50 -4.02 -18.59 -10.24
C SER A 50 -4.05 -19.15 -8.81
N ILE A 51 -5.12 -18.87 -8.08
CA ILE A 51 -5.29 -19.32 -6.67
C ILE A 51 -6.46 -20.28 -6.47
N GLY A 52 -7.16 -20.64 -7.55
CA GLY A 52 -8.27 -21.58 -7.52
C GLY A 52 -9.52 -21.07 -8.23
N PRO A 53 -10.65 -21.80 -8.14
CA PRO A 53 -11.89 -21.45 -8.79
C PRO A 53 -12.59 -20.26 -8.10
N CYS A 54 -13.48 -19.60 -8.83
CA CYS A 54 -14.34 -18.58 -8.25
C CYS A 54 -15.42 -19.21 -7.36
N VAL A 55 -15.81 -18.49 -6.31
CA VAL A 55 -16.93 -18.86 -5.43
C VAL A 55 -18.02 -17.81 -5.62
N ASN A 56 -19.15 -18.18 -6.21
CA ASN A 56 -20.24 -17.25 -6.55
C ASN A 56 -19.75 -16.04 -7.39
N ASN A 57 -18.87 -16.27 -8.36
CA ASN A 57 -18.22 -15.23 -9.19
C ASN A 57 -17.36 -14.23 -8.40
N LEU A 58 -16.95 -14.57 -7.18
CA LEU A 58 -16.10 -13.74 -6.34
C LEU A 58 -14.75 -14.40 -6.08
N CYS A 59 -13.75 -13.55 -5.88
CA CYS A 59 -12.40 -13.91 -5.49
C CYS A 59 -11.96 -13.09 -4.26
N PRO A 60 -10.92 -13.55 -3.53
CA PRO A 60 -10.29 -12.77 -2.48
C PRO A 60 -9.82 -11.38 -2.96
N LYS A 61 -9.59 -10.46 -2.02
CA LYS A 61 -9.12 -9.10 -2.35
C LYS A 61 -7.81 -9.15 -3.15
N GLY A 62 -7.73 -8.39 -4.23
CA GLY A 62 -6.58 -8.35 -5.14
C GLY A 62 -6.57 -9.45 -6.21
N PHE A 63 -7.68 -10.18 -6.36
CA PHE A 63 -7.87 -11.20 -7.39
C PHE A 63 -9.14 -10.93 -8.19
N GLU A 64 -9.11 -11.34 -9.46
CA GLU A 64 -10.22 -11.19 -10.41
C GLU A 64 -10.67 -12.56 -10.92
N CYS A 65 -11.99 -12.73 -11.06
CA CYS A 65 -12.59 -13.95 -11.59
C CYS A 65 -12.62 -13.88 -13.12
N ILE A 66 -11.77 -14.67 -13.78
CA ILE A 66 -11.71 -14.81 -15.23
C ILE A 66 -11.97 -16.28 -15.56
N GLU A 67 -12.97 -16.57 -16.40
CA GLU A 67 -13.29 -17.94 -16.83
C GLU A 67 -13.41 -18.94 -15.65
N ASN A 68 -14.13 -18.54 -14.58
CA ASN A 68 -14.32 -19.34 -13.36
C ASN A 68 -13.04 -19.63 -12.55
N THR A 69 -11.95 -18.90 -12.81
CA THR A 69 -10.68 -19.01 -12.08
C THR A 69 -10.28 -17.65 -11.53
N CYS A 70 -9.81 -17.64 -10.28
CA CYS A 70 -9.27 -16.44 -9.63
C CYS A 70 -7.81 -16.24 -10.02
N PHE A 71 -7.53 -15.14 -10.69
CA PHE A 71 -6.18 -14.70 -11.05
C PHE A 71 -5.79 -13.49 -10.23
N LYS A 72 -4.51 -13.39 -9.87
CA LYS A 72 -3.98 -12.19 -9.24
C LYS A 72 -4.26 -11.01 -10.16
N SER A 73 -5.02 -10.05 -9.66
CA SER A 73 -5.26 -8.83 -10.40
C SER A 73 -3.90 -8.15 -10.49
N LEU A 74 -3.38 -8.03 -11.71
CA LEU A 74 -2.26 -7.14 -11.97
C LEU A 74 -2.83 -5.74 -11.78
N GLU A 75 -2.90 -5.30 -10.53
CA GLU A 75 -3.01 -3.89 -10.22
C GLU A 75 -1.82 -3.28 -10.97
N ILE A 76 -2.10 -2.67 -12.13
CA ILE A 76 -1.14 -1.77 -12.76
C ILE A 76 -0.81 -0.82 -11.63
N PRO A 77 0.43 -0.82 -11.11
CA PRO A 77 0.78 0.06 -10.02
C PRO A 77 0.36 1.44 -10.49
N LYS A 78 -0.61 2.06 -9.80
CA LYS A 78 -0.84 3.49 -10.00
C LYS A 78 0.53 4.12 -9.81
N PRO A 79 0.99 5.02 -10.71
CA PRO A 79 2.32 5.59 -10.63
C PRO A 79 2.52 6.09 -9.21
N ASP A 80 3.30 5.32 -8.46
CA ASP A 80 3.45 5.53 -7.04
C ASP A 80 4.45 6.66 -6.95
N HIS A 81 3.93 7.89 -6.95
CA HIS A 81 4.71 9.11 -6.77
C HIS A 81 5.36 9.17 -5.36
N THR A 82 5.47 8.06 -4.65
CA THR A 82 6.17 7.96 -3.36
C THR A 82 7.62 7.53 -3.51
N LEU A 83 8.00 6.84 -4.59
CA LEU A 83 9.37 6.37 -4.79
C LEU A 83 10.07 7.16 -5.90
N SER A 84 10.68 8.29 -5.52
CA SER A 84 11.56 9.02 -6.42
C SER A 84 12.88 8.27 -6.63
N ILE A 85 13.32 8.17 -7.87
CA ILE A 85 14.67 7.65 -8.22
C ILE A 85 15.73 8.75 -8.30
N GLY A 86 15.35 10.02 -8.08
CA GLY A 86 16.24 11.18 -8.16
C GLY A 86 15.61 12.39 -8.84
N PRO A 87 16.38 13.49 -8.94
CA PRO A 87 15.94 14.71 -9.58
C PRO A 87 15.85 14.55 -11.10
N CYS A 88 15.04 15.38 -11.74
CA CYS A 88 15.04 15.50 -13.19
C CYS A 88 16.34 16.17 -13.67
N VAL A 89 16.91 15.65 -14.77
CA VAL A 89 18.06 16.27 -15.43
C VAL A 89 17.58 16.80 -16.78
N ASN A 90 17.64 18.12 -16.98
CA ASN A 90 17.11 18.80 -18.17
C ASN A 90 15.65 18.42 -18.49
N ALA A 91 14.79 18.38 -17.46
CA ALA A 91 13.39 17.97 -17.56
C ALA A 91 13.17 16.54 -18.13
N LYS A 92 14.18 15.67 -18.01
CA LYS A 92 14.12 14.27 -18.47
C LYS A 92 14.45 13.31 -17.33
N CYS A 93 13.93 12.09 -17.48
CA CYS A 93 14.17 10.94 -16.64
C CYS A 93 14.56 9.72 -17.50
N PRO A 94 15.16 8.67 -16.90
CA PRO A 94 15.39 7.39 -17.57
C PRO A 94 14.10 6.77 -18.14
N GLU A 95 14.24 5.79 -19.04
CA GLU A 95 13.09 5.08 -19.61
C GLU A 95 12.20 4.43 -18.53
N GLY A 96 10.88 4.58 -18.67
CA GLY A 96 9.90 4.10 -17.70
C GLY A 96 9.61 5.08 -16.55
N PHE A 97 10.17 6.29 -16.57
CA PHE A 97 9.96 7.32 -15.56
C PHE A 97 9.52 8.65 -16.19
N SER A 98 8.78 9.47 -15.44
CA SER A 98 8.39 10.84 -15.79
C SER A 98 8.85 11.84 -14.75
N CYS A 99 9.21 13.04 -15.24
CA CYS A 99 9.52 14.18 -14.40
C CYS A 99 8.22 14.80 -13.88
N TYR A 100 8.04 14.84 -12.56
CA TYR A 100 6.91 15.52 -11.94
C TYR A 100 7.26 16.98 -11.67
N GLU A 101 6.51 17.90 -12.29
CA GLU A 101 6.84 19.34 -12.30
C GLU A 101 6.80 20.00 -10.91
N ASN A 102 5.98 19.48 -9.99
CA ASN A 102 5.78 20.11 -8.68
C ASN A 102 7.02 20.02 -7.78
N ASP A 103 7.78 18.93 -7.86
CA ASP A 103 8.95 18.70 -7.02
C ASP A 103 10.23 18.40 -7.81
N ARG A 104 10.15 18.39 -9.14
CA ARG A 104 11.25 18.08 -10.08
C ARG A 104 11.92 16.74 -9.79
N GLN A 105 11.11 15.73 -9.46
CA GLN A 105 11.58 14.37 -9.21
C GLN A 105 11.08 13.38 -10.27
N CYS A 106 11.88 12.34 -10.50
CA CYS A 106 11.57 11.25 -11.41
C CYS A 106 10.79 10.14 -10.69
N TYR A 107 9.58 9.85 -11.18
CA TYR A 107 8.70 8.79 -10.68
C TYR A 107 8.38 7.78 -11.78
N ALA A 108 8.06 6.54 -11.40
CA ALA A 108 7.69 5.51 -12.36
C ALA A 108 6.38 5.89 -13.08
N ASN A 109 6.32 5.60 -14.38
CA ASN A 109 5.13 5.78 -15.22
C ASN A 109 4.09 4.69 -15.01
#